data_AF-A0A261C1X1-F1
#
_entry.id   AF-A0A261C1X1-F1
#
_cell.length_a   1.000
_cell.length_b   1.000
_cell.length_c   1.000
_cell.angle_alpha   90.00
_cell.angle_beta   90.00
_cell.angle_gamma   90.00
#
_symmetry.space_group_name_H-M   'P 1'
#
loop_
_entity.id
_entity.type
_entity.pdbx_description
1 polymer ?
#
loop_
_entity_poly.entity_id
_entity_poly.type
_entity_poly.pdbx_seq_one_letter_code
_entity_poly.pdbx_strand_id
1 'polypeptide(L)'
;MNLIQSLLIFLSFVAIKDVSSDSTFEIFLRELNILRQNYAEKYKVPNMHKLIESGDLLSILEHLNGIGGTDGGISWRYTYLNSYKTALSDYDIETDFHGKTPEEMKKGFKVNYNTIGRMELFNPLQRFIGCTPKLERNSSNLVCLIGPEGSFTMFGLIGKSTSVPGSECHKRYKNEGGLCVPNNEEEESYYGHPEDIIESVNQIREEYSKEFNVPNMHQLIWSEDLLKILSNMDRDNGFKGACVTWRYVHIDTSNKGSIKKELNNFIWKSAVDKRLFIRSNSDTTLGSPELLNPLQKFIACKRNSNALRFTCMLGTEGKFTMFDSSRYSKEIPGSNCQRRYRNESGVCVASNPEEESYFGRQLDFMNDINQIRRRYAKEYRVPNMHQLTWSNELAEVLEPLNIDDVRAQAKETWRYGAINTFDNSIYQIEKGVTRFFEMNRTAKELYIESSLGNDTMDRFEFLNPLQKTIACGQKKDWRNFIIYVFCLLGPEGNFTIFDTSFQSHLTAGSKCDEGYHNEDGLCSLPIPTQVPIIDYRKMAEEEKNKASTEEPEPELLVENHGNEISLSYLLIVKRLGFEMSDFESIETGYKRWNQ
;
A
#
# COMPACT_ATOMS: atom_id res chain seq x y z
N MET A 1 -60.69 30.45 -9.89
CA MET A 1 -59.38 30.15 -9.26
C MET A 1 -58.57 29.39 -10.29
N ASN A 2 -57.72 30.10 -11.03
CA ASN A 2 -57.07 29.58 -12.22
C ASN A 2 -55.75 28.90 -11.88
N LEU A 3 -55.52 27.73 -12.50
CA LEU A 3 -54.27 26.96 -12.49
C LEU A 3 -53.01 27.82 -12.75
N ILE A 4 -53.18 28.92 -13.50
CA ILE A 4 -52.14 29.90 -13.83
C ILE A 4 -51.65 30.66 -12.58
N GLN A 5 -52.51 30.90 -11.60
CA GLN A 5 -52.14 31.59 -10.35
C GLN A 5 -51.31 30.67 -9.44
N SER A 6 -51.58 29.37 -9.43
CA SER A 6 -50.76 28.39 -8.70
C SER A 6 -49.40 28.13 -9.37
N LEU A 7 -49.33 28.20 -10.71
CA LEU A 7 -48.07 28.05 -11.44
C LEU A 7 -47.14 29.26 -11.25
N LEU A 8 -47.69 30.47 -11.15
CA LEU A 8 -46.92 31.68 -10.85
C LEU A 8 -46.38 31.68 -9.41
N ILE A 9 -47.12 31.12 -8.45
CA ILE A 9 -46.64 30.95 -7.08
C ILE A 9 -45.53 29.88 -7.03
N PHE A 10 -45.64 28.78 -7.75
CA PHE A 10 -44.59 27.75 -7.82
C PHE A 10 -43.32 28.24 -8.55
N LEU A 11 -43.45 29.04 -9.62
CA LEU A 11 -42.30 29.65 -10.29
C LEU A 11 -41.66 30.80 -9.48
N SER A 12 -42.37 31.41 -8.55
CA SER A 12 -41.77 32.37 -7.60
C SER A 12 -40.98 31.71 -6.45
N PHE A 13 -41.07 30.39 -6.26
CA PHE A 13 -40.24 29.65 -5.30
C PHE A 13 -39.06 28.89 -5.94
N VAL A 14 -38.99 28.85 -7.27
CA VAL A 14 -37.88 28.24 -8.02
C VAL A 14 -37.12 29.34 -8.77
N ALA A 15 -36.41 30.18 -8.02
CA ALA A 15 -35.15 30.82 -8.40
C ALA A 15 -34.86 32.02 -7.47
N ILE A 16 -34.18 31.76 -6.35
CA ILE A 16 -33.01 32.56 -5.95
C ILE A 16 -32.03 31.59 -5.27
N LYS A 17 -31.47 30.65 -6.04
CA LYS A 17 -30.09 30.24 -5.76
C LYS A 17 -29.26 31.36 -6.39
N ASP A 18 -28.43 31.97 -5.59
CA ASP A 18 -27.81 33.29 -5.75
C ASP A 18 -26.88 33.37 -6.98
N VAL A 19 -27.41 33.53 -8.20
CA VAL A 19 -26.62 33.62 -9.45
C VAL A 19 -25.66 34.83 -9.46
N SER A 20 -25.87 35.80 -8.55
CA SER A 20 -25.03 37.00 -8.45
C SER A 20 -23.71 36.77 -7.68
N SER A 21 -23.67 35.86 -6.72
CA SER A 21 -22.49 35.67 -5.86
C SER A 21 -21.39 34.86 -6.55
N ASP A 22 -21.78 33.88 -7.36
CA ASP A 22 -20.89 32.96 -8.10
C ASP A 22 -19.93 33.72 -9.04
N SER A 23 -20.48 34.67 -9.81
CA SER A 23 -19.69 35.52 -10.71
C SER A 23 -18.68 36.42 -9.98
N THR A 24 -18.94 36.76 -8.71
CA THR A 24 -18.07 37.67 -7.94
C THR A 24 -16.87 36.92 -7.36
N PHE A 25 -17.07 35.68 -6.91
CA PHE A 25 -15.97 34.85 -6.40
C PHE A 25 -14.99 34.45 -7.51
N GLU A 26 -15.50 34.05 -8.68
CA GLU A 26 -14.68 33.70 -9.85
C GLU A 26 -13.76 34.85 -10.30
N ILE A 27 -14.29 36.07 -10.34
CA ILE A 27 -13.48 37.27 -10.66
C ILE A 27 -12.40 37.47 -9.60
N PHE A 28 -12.75 37.37 -8.32
CA PHE A 28 -11.80 37.50 -7.22
C PHE A 28 -10.70 36.44 -7.28
N LEU A 29 -11.04 35.17 -7.51
CA LEU A 29 -10.08 34.07 -7.57
C LEU A 29 -9.12 34.24 -8.76
N ARG A 30 -9.64 34.65 -9.91
CA ARG A 30 -8.83 34.95 -11.09
C ARG A 30 -7.85 36.09 -10.83
N GLU A 31 -8.32 37.22 -10.29
CA GLU A 31 -7.47 38.37 -9.97
C GLU A 31 -6.42 38.05 -8.90
N LEU A 32 -6.79 37.27 -7.89
CA LEU A 32 -5.87 36.80 -6.87
C LEU A 32 -4.75 35.93 -7.47
N ASN A 33 -5.08 35.02 -8.39
CA ASN A 33 -4.09 34.19 -9.04
C ASN A 33 -3.13 34.99 -9.94
N ILE A 34 -3.59 36.05 -10.60
CA ILE A 34 -2.73 37.00 -11.31
C ILE A 34 -1.73 37.65 -10.34
N LEU A 35 -2.20 38.09 -9.17
CA LEU A 35 -1.31 38.66 -8.15
C LEU A 35 -0.30 37.65 -7.62
N ARG A 36 -0.71 36.39 -7.40
CA ARG A 36 0.19 35.30 -6.98
C ARG A 36 1.26 35.02 -8.03
N GLN A 37 0.91 35.03 -9.31
CA GLN A 37 1.86 34.89 -10.41
C GLN A 37 2.87 36.05 -10.42
N ASN A 38 2.39 37.30 -10.37
CA ASN A 38 3.25 38.48 -10.31
C ASN A 38 4.20 38.43 -9.09
N TYR A 39 3.69 37.99 -7.95
CA TYR A 39 4.51 37.78 -6.74
C TYR A 39 5.58 36.71 -6.99
N ALA A 40 5.23 35.59 -7.59
CA ALA A 40 6.17 34.51 -7.89
C ALA A 40 7.30 34.98 -8.82
N GLU A 41 6.98 35.75 -9.85
CA GLU A 41 7.95 36.31 -10.80
C GLU A 41 8.86 37.36 -10.15
N LYS A 42 8.28 38.28 -9.37
CA LYS A 42 8.99 39.38 -8.69
C LYS A 42 9.94 38.85 -7.61
N TYR A 43 9.48 37.89 -6.80
CA TYR A 43 10.22 37.37 -5.65
C TYR A 43 10.89 36.02 -5.88
N LYS A 44 10.87 35.52 -7.13
CA LYS A 44 11.54 34.28 -7.56
C LYS A 44 11.10 33.08 -6.72
N VAL A 45 9.79 32.88 -6.62
CA VAL A 45 9.17 31.79 -5.85
C VAL A 45 9.00 30.56 -6.75
N PRO A 46 9.71 29.45 -6.48
CA PRO A 46 9.75 28.32 -7.41
C PRO A 46 8.49 27.44 -7.41
N ASN A 47 7.66 27.53 -6.37
CA ASN A 47 6.55 26.63 -6.11
C ASN A 47 5.24 27.37 -5.77
N MET A 48 4.99 28.54 -6.37
CA MET A 48 3.73 29.26 -6.15
C MET A 48 2.60 28.56 -6.91
N HIS A 49 1.61 28.02 -6.21
CA HIS A 49 0.49 27.32 -6.85
C HIS A 49 -0.68 28.25 -7.19
N LYS A 50 -1.38 27.97 -8.28
CA LYS A 50 -2.71 28.50 -8.55
C LYS A 50 -3.65 28.03 -7.43
N LEU A 51 -4.43 28.96 -6.87
CA LEU A 51 -5.54 28.62 -5.97
C LEU A 51 -6.76 28.21 -6.78
N ILE A 52 -7.36 27.09 -6.39
CA ILE A 52 -8.56 26.49 -6.97
C ILE A 52 -9.66 26.51 -5.92
N GLU A 53 -10.92 26.71 -6.34
CA GLU A 53 -12.04 26.62 -5.40
C GLU A 53 -12.17 25.21 -4.82
N SER A 54 -12.48 25.11 -3.53
CA SER A 54 -12.74 23.83 -2.88
C SER A 54 -14.07 23.81 -2.15
N GLY A 55 -14.99 22.99 -2.66
CA GLY A 55 -16.23 22.64 -1.97
C GLY A 55 -15.99 21.94 -0.62
N ASP A 56 -14.90 21.18 -0.49
CA ASP A 56 -14.49 20.57 0.78
C ASP A 56 -14.18 21.65 1.84
N LEU A 57 -13.41 22.69 1.47
CA LEU A 57 -13.10 23.81 2.38
C LEU A 57 -14.35 24.61 2.74
N LEU A 58 -15.27 24.80 1.80
CA LEU A 58 -16.57 25.42 2.07
C LEU A 58 -17.38 24.60 3.08
N SER A 59 -17.46 23.27 2.88
CA SER A 59 -18.15 22.37 3.80
C SER A 59 -17.55 22.42 5.21
N ILE A 60 -16.22 22.41 5.33
CA ILE A 60 -15.55 22.61 6.63
C ILE A 60 -15.97 23.95 7.24
N LEU A 61 -15.91 25.02 6.45
CA LEU A 61 -16.19 26.36 6.91
C LEU A 61 -17.64 26.52 7.41
N GLU A 62 -18.62 25.90 6.75
CA GLU A 62 -20.02 25.90 7.17
C GLU A 62 -20.24 25.27 8.55
N HIS A 63 -19.50 24.21 8.88
CA HIS A 63 -19.66 23.48 10.14
C HIS A 63 -18.93 24.13 11.33
N LEU A 64 -18.06 25.12 11.10
CA LEU A 64 -17.34 25.81 12.17
C LEU A 64 -18.25 26.81 12.91
N ASN A 65 -18.54 26.60 14.20
CA ASN A 65 -19.30 27.56 15.03
C ASN A 65 -18.50 28.83 15.42
N GLY A 66 -17.24 28.92 14.98
CA GLY A 66 -16.30 30.03 15.17
C GLY A 66 -14.90 29.57 14.73
N ILE A 67 -14.05 30.49 14.29
CA ILE A 67 -12.69 30.14 13.81
C ILE A 67 -11.65 30.15 14.96
N GLY A 68 -12.04 30.71 16.11
CA GLY A 68 -11.21 30.83 17.30
C GLY A 68 -11.17 29.55 18.13
N GLY A 69 -10.42 28.55 17.66
CA GLY A 69 -10.00 27.38 18.44
C GLY A 69 -10.68 26.09 18.03
N THR A 70 -10.03 25.29 17.18
CA THR A 70 -9.16 24.17 17.64
C THR A 70 -8.55 23.37 16.48
N ASP A 71 -8.99 23.52 15.22
CA ASP A 71 -8.51 22.65 14.12
C ASP A 71 -7.76 23.36 12.96
N GLY A 72 -7.77 24.70 12.92
CA GLY A 72 -7.24 25.53 11.83
C GLY A 72 -5.71 25.64 11.71
N GLY A 73 -4.98 24.56 12.00
CA GLY A 73 -3.52 24.54 11.93
C GLY A 73 -2.91 23.21 11.56
N ILE A 74 -3.72 22.25 11.09
CA ILE A 74 -3.22 20.94 10.63
C ILE A 74 -3.16 20.92 9.10
N SER A 75 -4.25 21.25 8.41
CA SER A 75 -4.36 21.14 6.94
C SER A 75 -4.93 22.39 6.25
N TRP A 76 -5.25 23.44 6.99
CA TRP A 76 -5.74 24.69 6.43
C TRP A 76 -5.43 25.87 7.34
N ARG A 77 -5.47 27.07 6.76
CA ARG A 77 -5.35 28.38 7.41
C ARG A 77 -6.56 29.22 7.02
N TYR A 78 -6.71 30.39 7.62
CA TYR A 78 -7.86 31.24 7.34
C TYR A 78 -7.48 32.71 7.28
N THR A 79 -8.29 33.50 6.58
CA THR A 79 -8.23 34.97 6.61
C THR A 79 -9.62 35.57 6.61
N TYR A 80 -9.74 36.78 7.16
CA TYR A 80 -10.93 37.61 7.07
C TYR A 80 -10.75 38.66 5.97
N LEU A 81 -11.79 38.86 5.18
CA LEU A 81 -11.88 39.85 4.12
C LEU A 81 -13.16 40.67 4.31
N ASN A 82 -13.12 41.95 3.90
CA ASN A 82 -14.29 42.83 3.99
C ASN A 82 -15.31 42.52 2.89
N SER A 83 -14.82 42.31 1.66
CA SER A 83 -15.60 41.85 0.51
C SER A 83 -14.65 41.32 -0.56
N TYR A 84 -15.15 40.55 -1.52
CA TYR A 84 -14.36 40.14 -2.70
C TYR A 84 -13.78 41.34 -3.46
N LYS A 85 -14.60 42.39 -3.64
CA LYS A 85 -14.22 43.60 -4.40
C LYS A 85 -13.11 44.41 -3.74
N THR A 86 -13.10 44.49 -2.40
CA THR A 86 -12.12 45.25 -1.63
C THR A 86 -10.96 44.42 -1.10
N ALA A 87 -11.00 43.10 -1.30
CA ALA A 87 -9.93 42.20 -0.84
C ALA A 87 -8.60 42.51 -1.52
N LEU A 88 -8.64 42.87 -2.81
CA LEU A 88 -7.46 43.07 -3.67
C LEU A 88 -7.16 44.56 -3.98
N SER A 89 -8.16 45.46 -3.85
CA SER A 89 -8.02 46.88 -4.23
C SER A 89 -7.03 47.68 -3.37
N ASP A 90 -6.78 47.21 -2.14
CA ASP A 90 -5.92 47.88 -1.16
C ASP A 90 -4.58 47.16 -0.98
N TYR A 91 -4.29 46.16 -1.83
CA TYR A 91 -3.13 45.29 -1.65
C TYR A 91 -1.90 45.85 -2.34
N ASP A 92 -1.11 46.61 -1.58
CA ASP A 92 0.23 47.03 -1.98
C ASP A 92 1.27 46.16 -1.27
N ILE A 93 1.78 45.15 -2.01
CA ILE A 93 2.84 44.23 -1.58
C ILE A 93 4.07 44.99 -1.09
N GLU A 94 4.32 46.20 -1.62
CA GLU A 94 5.44 47.03 -1.20
C GLU A 94 5.18 47.67 0.17
N THR A 95 4.00 48.24 0.44
CA THR A 95 3.76 48.90 1.74
C THR A 95 3.69 47.94 2.93
N ASP A 96 3.22 46.70 2.74
CA ASP A 96 3.08 45.76 3.85
C ASP A 96 4.43 45.12 4.28
N PHE A 97 5.43 45.11 3.39
CA PHE A 97 6.68 44.34 3.55
C PHE A 97 7.99 45.10 3.35
N HIS A 98 8.01 46.28 2.74
CA HIS A 98 9.26 46.96 2.43
C HIS A 98 10.01 47.35 3.71
N GLY A 99 11.17 46.73 3.93
CA GLY A 99 12.10 47.05 5.03
C GLY A 99 11.99 46.20 6.31
N LYS A 100 11.14 45.16 6.37
CA LYS A 100 11.10 44.24 7.52
C LYS A 100 12.01 43.03 7.30
N THR A 101 12.79 42.66 8.31
CA THR A 101 13.60 41.43 8.32
C THR A 101 12.75 40.19 8.64
N PRO A 102 13.16 38.97 8.22
CA PRO A 102 12.52 37.72 8.63
C PRO A 102 12.38 37.57 10.15
N GLU A 103 13.33 38.09 10.92
CA GLU A 103 13.33 38.10 12.38
C GLU A 103 12.36 39.13 12.99
N GLU A 104 12.18 40.31 12.37
CA GLU A 104 11.18 41.31 12.78
C GLU A 104 9.76 40.84 12.46
N MET A 105 9.59 40.16 11.34
CA MET A 105 8.35 39.44 11.04
C MET A 105 8.11 38.33 12.07
N LYS A 106 9.13 37.53 12.39
CA LYS A 106 9.08 36.52 13.48
C LYS A 106 8.81 37.06 14.88
N LYS A 107 9.26 38.27 15.20
CA LYS A 107 8.95 38.95 16.46
C LYS A 107 7.53 39.52 16.48
N GLY A 108 7.02 40.02 15.35
CA GLY A 108 5.61 40.37 15.18
C GLY A 108 4.65 39.18 15.25
N PHE A 109 5.14 37.95 15.00
CA PHE A 109 4.37 36.70 15.13
C PHE A 109 4.17 36.22 16.57
N LYS A 110 4.81 36.83 17.58
CA LYS A 110 4.46 36.64 18.99
C LYS A 110 3.54 37.77 19.42
N VAL A 111 2.23 37.62 19.24
CA VAL A 111 1.12 38.04 20.14
C VAL A 111 -0.19 37.83 19.37
N ASN A 112 -0.89 36.74 19.71
CA ASN A 112 -2.30 36.42 19.40
C ASN A 112 -2.75 36.37 17.92
N TYR A 113 -3.69 35.44 17.65
CA TYR A 113 -4.41 35.16 16.40
C TYR A 113 -3.74 34.14 15.45
N ASN A 114 -4.51 33.10 15.10
CA ASN A 114 -4.12 31.93 14.32
C ASN A 114 -3.97 32.20 12.79
N THR A 115 -3.93 33.48 12.39
CA THR A 115 -3.92 33.95 11.00
C THR A 115 -2.94 35.11 10.84
N ILE A 116 -2.32 35.24 9.67
CA ILE A 116 -1.53 36.44 9.31
C ILE A 116 -2.32 37.41 8.40
N GLY A 117 -3.65 37.32 8.43
CA GLY A 117 -4.54 38.16 7.63
C GLY A 117 -4.45 37.84 6.13
N ARG A 118 -4.54 38.88 5.29
CA ARG A 118 -4.60 38.71 3.82
C ARG A 118 -3.38 38.00 3.23
N MET A 119 -2.28 37.93 3.97
CA MET A 119 -1.03 37.27 3.55
C MET A 119 -1.15 35.75 3.43
N GLU A 120 -2.18 35.16 4.04
CA GLU A 120 -2.50 33.76 3.83
C GLU A 120 -2.76 33.45 2.35
N LEU A 121 -3.26 34.44 1.58
CA LEU A 121 -3.54 34.32 0.15
C LEU A 121 -2.28 34.25 -0.73
N PHE A 122 -1.09 34.49 -0.17
CA PHE A 122 0.20 34.47 -0.89
C PHE A 122 1.15 33.38 -0.40
N ASN A 123 0.67 32.48 0.46
CA ASN A 123 1.45 31.30 0.82
C ASN A 123 1.55 30.36 -0.41
N PRO A 124 2.77 30.05 -0.90
CA PRO A 124 2.95 29.29 -2.13
C PRO A 124 2.62 27.80 -1.97
N LEU A 125 2.60 27.29 -0.75
CA LEU A 125 2.24 25.89 -0.49
C LEU A 125 0.72 25.65 -0.52
N GLN A 126 -0.08 26.71 -0.58
CA GLN A 126 -1.53 26.64 -0.67
C GLN A 126 -1.98 26.46 -2.12
N ARG A 127 -2.94 25.58 -2.33
CA ARG A 127 -3.52 25.18 -3.63
C ARG A 127 -5.04 25.35 -3.70
N PHE A 128 -5.70 25.42 -2.55
CA PHE A 128 -7.16 25.42 -2.45
C PHE A 128 -7.64 26.62 -1.63
N ILE A 129 -8.81 27.15 -1.98
CA ILE A 129 -9.46 28.22 -1.25
C ILE A 129 -10.98 27.98 -1.23
N GLY A 130 -11.62 28.25 -0.10
CA GLY A 130 -13.08 28.24 0.04
C GLY A 130 -13.50 29.42 0.89
N CYS A 131 -14.34 30.29 0.35
CA CYS A 131 -14.75 31.52 1.02
C CYS A 131 -16.28 31.59 1.18
N THR A 132 -16.75 31.92 2.38
CA THR A 132 -18.18 32.16 2.62
C THR A 132 -18.40 33.34 3.57
N PRO A 133 -19.46 34.15 3.38
CA PRO A 133 -19.82 35.17 4.35
C PRO A 133 -20.18 34.54 5.70
N LYS A 134 -19.59 35.03 6.80
CA LYS A 134 -20.03 34.70 8.17
C LYS A 134 -20.53 35.94 8.89
N LEU A 135 -21.65 35.75 9.58
CA LEU A 135 -22.23 36.75 10.47
C LEU A 135 -21.52 36.67 11.82
N GLU A 136 -20.65 37.64 12.11
CA GLU A 136 -20.09 37.83 13.44
C GLU A 136 -20.54 39.19 13.98
N ARG A 137 -21.27 39.18 15.12
CA ARG A 137 -21.61 40.37 15.92
C ARG A 137 -22.08 41.61 15.11
N ASN A 138 -23.02 41.42 14.18
CA ASN A 138 -23.61 42.45 13.31
C ASN A 138 -22.74 42.97 12.15
N SER A 139 -21.60 42.34 11.86
CA SER A 139 -20.85 42.54 10.61
C SER A 139 -20.75 41.23 9.82
N SER A 140 -21.12 41.26 8.54
CA SER A 140 -20.84 40.15 7.63
C SER A 140 -19.40 40.24 7.14
N ASN A 141 -18.52 39.46 7.74
CA ASN A 141 -17.14 39.35 7.26
C ASN A 141 -17.07 38.16 6.30
N LEU A 142 -16.36 38.34 5.19
CA LEU A 142 -16.04 37.23 4.31
C LEU A 142 -14.90 36.43 4.95
N VAL A 143 -15.14 35.15 5.21
CA VAL A 143 -14.12 34.25 5.75
C VAL A 143 -13.64 33.37 4.61
N CYS A 144 -12.32 33.26 4.44
CA CYS A 144 -11.71 32.31 3.53
C CYS A 144 -10.88 31.29 4.30
N LEU A 145 -11.10 30.00 4.02
CA LEU A 145 -10.16 28.93 4.35
C LEU A 145 -9.24 28.71 3.16
N ILE A 146 -7.96 28.45 3.45
CA ILE A 146 -6.91 28.29 2.45
C ILE A 146 -6.10 27.05 2.83
N GLY A 147 -5.91 26.12 1.89
CA GLY A 147 -5.33 24.80 2.12
C GLY A 147 -4.40 24.35 1.00
N PRO A 148 -3.65 23.23 1.15
CA PRO A 148 -3.81 22.20 2.18
C PRO A 148 -2.77 22.25 3.31
N GLU A 149 -2.05 23.37 3.47
CA GLU A 149 -0.99 23.48 4.47
C GLU A 149 -1.44 24.25 5.70
N GLY A 150 -1.40 23.62 6.87
CA GLY A 150 -1.63 24.34 8.14
C GLY A 150 -0.48 25.28 8.52
N SER A 151 0.69 25.12 7.90
CA SER A 151 1.88 25.92 8.15
C SER A 151 1.93 27.17 7.25
N PHE A 152 2.47 28.27 7.79
CA PHE A 152 2.72 29.46 7.01
C PHE A 152 4.17 29.50 6.54
N THR A 153 4.39 29.61 5.23
CA THR A 153 5.71 29.84 4.64
C THR A 153 5.63 31.02 3.69
N MET A 154 6.61 31.92 3.79
CA MET A 154 6.77 33.03 2.85
C MET A 154 8.12 32.91 2.15
N PHE A 155 8.15 33.10 0.84
CA PHE A 155 9.36 32.97 0.03
C PHE A 155 9.87 34.35 -0.39
N GLY A 156 11.19 34.54 -0.35
CA GLY A 156 11.83 35.57 -1.17
C GLY A 156 11.62 37.03 -0.77
N LEU A 157 11.28 37.36 0.48
CA LEU A 157 11.05 38.75 0.92
C LEU A 157 12.23 39.71 0.72
N ILE A 158 13.44 39.19 0.55
CA ILE A 158 14.68 39.97 0.37
C ILE A 158 15.06 40.07 -1.12
N GLY A 159 14.28 39.50 -2.05
CA GLY A 159 14.60 39.51 -3.48
C GLY A 159 15.92 38.82 -3.85
N LYS A 160 16.48 38.01 -2.94
CA LYS A 160 17.77 37.31 -3.10
C LYS A 160 17.64 35.87 -3.59
N SER A 161 16.41 35.38 -3.81
CA SER A 161 16.20 34.04 -4.35
C SER A 161 16.69 33.99 -5.79
N THR A 162 17.53 33.01 -6.10
CA THR A 162 17.97 32.69 -7.46
C THR A 162 17.14 31.58 -8.10
N SER A 163 16.10 31.11 -7.42
CA SER A 163 15.24 30.04 -7.91
C SER A 163 14.44 30.49 -9.14
N VAL A 164 14.07 29.54 -9.98
CA VAL A 164 13.29 29.83 -11.19
C VAL A 164 11.80 29.69 -10.85
N PRO A 165 10.95 30.72 -11.09
CA PRO A 165 9.51 30.61 -10.86
C PRO A 165 8.91 29.38 -11.57
N GLY A 166 8.11 28.62 -10.82
CA GLY A 166 7.48 27.37 -11.29
C GLY A 166 8.44 26.19 -11.52
N SER A 167 9.70 26.24 -11.07
CA SER A 167 10.63 25.10 -11.21
C SER A 167 10.37 23.96 -10.22
N GLU A 168 9.62 24.20 -9.16
CA GLU A 168 9.35 23.24 -8.07
C GLU A 168 7.84 22.99 -7.93
N CYS A 169 7.14 22.87 -9.06
CA CYS A 169 5.73 22.53 -9.05
C CYS A 169 5.49 21.10 -8.53
N HIS A 170 4.38 20.91 -7.82
CA HIS A 170 3.89 19.60 -7.43
C HIS A 170 3.71 18.70 -8.67
N LYS A 171 3.90 17.37 -8.56
CA LYS A 171 3.95 16.43 -9.70
C LYS A 171 2.76 16.48 -10.68
N ARG A 172 1.58 16.87 -10.20
CA ARG A 172 0.34 17.04 -10.98
C ARG A 172 0.13 18.46 -11.51
N TYR A 173 1.12 19.32 -11.35
CA TYR A 173 1.08 20.71 -11.73
C TYR A 173 2.20 20.99 -12.72
N LYS A 174 1.95 21.90 -13.63
CA LYS A 174 2.89 22.39 -14.63
C LYS A 174 3.13 23.87 -14.43
N ASN A 175 4.29 24.33 -14.87
CA ASN A 175 4.64 25.74 -14.85
C ASN A 175 3.91 26.48 -15.98
N GLU A 176 3.08 27.45 -15.63
CA GLU A 176 2.50 28.43 -16.55
C GLU A 176 2.93 29.83 -16.11
N GLY A 177 3.95 30.37 -16.79
CA GLY A 177 4.44 31.74 -16.52
C GLY A 177 4.86 31.97 -15.07
N GLY A 178 5.50 30.99 -14.43
CA GLY A 178 5.97 31.09 -13.04
C GLY A 178 4.94 30.66 -11.98
N LEU A 179 3.70 30.39 -12.37
CA LEU A 179 2.66 29.83 -11.50
C LEU A 179 2.50 28.33 -11.75
N CYS A 180 2.39 27.54 -10.70
CA CYS A 180 2.12 26.11 -10.78
C CYS A 180 0.61 25.88 -10.94
N VAL A 181 0.17 25.46 -12.12
CA VAL A 181 -1.22 25.24 -12.51
C VAL A 181 -1.49 23.74 -12.62
N PRO A 182 -2.64 23.22 -12.13
CA PRO A 182 -2.94 21.78 -12.20
C PRO A 182 -2.98 21.30 -13.66
N ASN A 183 -2.56 20.06 -13.88
CA ASN A 183 -2.68 19.41 -15.19
C ASN A 183 -4.15 19.15 -15.55
N ASN A 184 -4.96 18.78 -14.56
CA ASN A 184 -6.42 18.68 -14.64
C ASN A 184 -7.03 19.23 -13.33
N GLU A 185 -7.77 20.34 -13.42
CA GLU A 185 -8.36 21.01 -12.24
C GLU A 185 -9.50 20.20 -11.62
N GLU A 186 -10.25 19.45 -12.43
CA GLU A 186 -11.40 18.64 -11.97
C GLU A 186 -10.99 17.39 -11.18
N GLU A 187 -9.75 16.93 -11.36
CA GLU A 187 -9.21 15.79 -10.63
C GLU A 187 -8.65 16.20 -9.26
N GLU A 188 -8.29 17.46 -9.03
CA GLU A 188 -7.64 17.86 -7.78
C GLU A 188 -8.59 17.82 -6.58
N SER A 189 -8.12 17.26 -5.47
CA SER A 189 -8.84 17.23 -4.20
C SER A 189 -8.06 17.96 -3.11
N TYR A 190 -8.77 18.72 -2.26
CA TYR A 190 -8.20 19.37 -1.08
C TYR A 190 -7.53 18.36 -0.13
N TYR A 191 -8.16 17.20 0.05
CA TYR A 191 -7.61 16.11 0.85
C TYR A 191 -6.49 15.34 0.12
N GLY A 192 -6.39 15.55 -1.20
CA GLY A 192 -5.48 14.91 -2.14
C GLY A 192 -5.87 13.49 -2.50
N HIS A 193 -4.91 12.72 -3.01
CA HIS A 193 -5.17 11.39 -3.57
C HIS A 193 -4.49 10.28 -2.77
N PRO A 194 -5.00 9.04 -2.81
CA PRO A 194 -4.34 7.89 -2.18
C PRO A 194 -2.85 7.75 -2.55
N GLU A 195 -2.50 8.01 -3.81
CA GLU A 195 -1.13 7.92 -4.33
C GLU A 195 -0.21 8.97 -3.69
N ASP A 196 -0.74 10.14 -3.31
CA ASP A 196 0.01 11.19 -2.62
C ASP A 196 0.33 10.80 -1.18
N ILE A 197 -0.54 10.01 -0.54
CA ILE A 197 -0.28 9.52 0.82
C ILE A 197 0.97 8.64 0.82
N ILE A 198 1.07 7.71 -0.14
CA ILE A 198 2.21 6.79 -0.23
C ILE A 198 3.50 7.56 -0.42
N GLU A 199 3.51 8.52 -1.34
CA GLU A 199 4.67 9.37 -1.60
C GLU A 199 5.08 10.16 -0.36
N SER A 200 4.14 10.90 0.24
CA SER A 200 4.36 11.68 1.46
C SER A 200 4.93 10.81 2.60
N VAL A 201 4.35 9.63 2.81
CA VAL A 201 4.77 8.70 3.85
C VAL A 201 6.15 8.14 3.56
N ASN A 202 6.44 7.75 2.31
CA ASN A 202 7.75 7.23 1.94
C ASN A 202 8.86 8.27 2.09
N GLN A 203 8.59 9.53 1.75
CA GLN A 203 9.53 10.63 2.01
C GLN A 203 9.77 10.83 3.52
N ILE A 204 8.74 10.74 4.36
CA ILE A 204 8.89 10.81 5.82
C ILE A 204 9.70 9.62 6.35
N ARG A 205 9.44 8.41 5.84
CA ARG A 205 10.18 7.19 6.21
C ARG A 205 11.66 7.30 5.85
N GLU A 206 11.98 7.88 4.70
CA GLU A 206 13.36 8.17 4.30
C GLU A 206 14.03 9.18 5.25
N GLU A 207 13.36 10.29 5.54
CA GLU A 207 13.85 11.31 6.47
C GLU A 207 14.13 10.71 7.86
N TYR A 208 13.19 9.93 8.40
CA TYR A 208 13.33 9.33 9.72
C TYR A 208 14.34 8.17 9.73
N SER A 209 14.48 7.43 8.64
CA SER A 209 15.52 6.41 8.53
C SER A 209 16.92 7.00 8.70
N LYS A 210 17.17 8.13 8.03
CA LYS A 210 18.42 8.89 8.15
C LYS A 210 18.57 9.55 9.51
N GLU A 211 17.53 10.20 10.02
CA GLU A 211 17.57 10.92 11.29
C GLU A 211 17.81 10.00 12.50
N PHE A 212 17.25 8.80 12.48
CA PHE A 212 17.28 7.86 13.60
C PHE A 212 18.14 6.61 13.36
N ASN A 213 18.89 6.57 12.25
CA ASN A 213 19.75 5.44 11.89
C ASN A 213 18.98 4.11 11.89
N VAL A 214 17.92 4.01 11.08
CA VAL A 214 17.06 2.83 11.02
C VAL A 214 17.57 1.85 9.95
N PRO A 215 18.08 0.67 10.33
CA PRO A 215 18.76 -0.19 9.36
C PRO A 215 17.83 -0.91 8.39
N ASN A 216 16.54 -1.03 8.72
CA ASN A 216 15.59 -1.88 8.00
C ASN A 216 14.27 -1.17 7.65
N MET A 217 14.29 0.16 7.44
CA MET A 217 13.10 0.92 7.05
C MET A 217 12.71 0.63 5.59
N HIS A 218 11.63 -0.11 5.37
CA HIS A 218 11.17 -0.43 4.01
C HIS A 218 10.37 0.71 3.38
N GLN A 219 10.48 0.91 2.08
CA GLN A 219 9.53 1.73 1.34
C GLN A 219 8.18 1.01 1.27
N LEU A 220 7.09 1.75 1.39
CA LEU A 220 5.73 1.23 1.20
C LEU A 220 5.40 1.19 -0.30
N ILE A 221 4.85 0.07 -0.74
CA ILE A 221 4.41 -0.23 -2.10
C ILE A 221 2.89 -0.34 -2.10
N TRP A 222 2.22 0.16 -3.14
CA TRP A 222 0.78 0.01 -3.25
C TRP A 222 0.37 -1.46 -3.38
N SER A 223 -0.71 -1.86 -2.71
CA SER A 223 -1.22 -3.24 -2.76
C SER A 223 -2.69 -3.29 -3.15
N GLU A 224 -2.96 -3.83 -4.34
CA GLU A 224 -4.31 -4.12 -4.79
C GLU A 224 -5.02 -5.16 -3.92
N ASP A 225 -4.26 -6.09 -3.32
CA ASP A 225 -4.81 -7.08 -2.39
C ASP A 225 -5.33 -6.42 -1.12
N LEU A 226 -4.55 -5.51 -0.53
CA LEU A 226 -5.00 -4.71 0.61
C LEU A 226 -6.18 -3.80 0.24
N LEU A 227 -6.21 -3.23 -0.97
CA LEU A 227 -7.33 -2.41 -1.43
C LEU A 227 -8.62 -3.22 -1.59
N LYS A 228 -8.53 -4.46 -2.09
CA LYS A 228 -9.67 -5.40 -2.16
C LYS A 228 -10.15 -5.77 -0.77
N ILE A 229 -9.25 -6.03 0.17
CA ILE A 229 -9.61 -6.30 1.57
C ILE A 229 -10.32 -5.07 2.16
N LEU A 230 -9.75 -3.87 1.99
CA LEU A 230 -10.32 -2.60 2.46
C LEU A 230 -11.69 -2.31 1.86
N SER A 231 -11.89 -2.58 0.57
CA SER A 231 -13.16 -2.30 -0.12
C SER A 231 -14.29 -3.22 0.29
N ASN A 232 -13.97 -4.43 0.76
CA ASN A 232 -14.96 -5.37 1.29
C ASN A 232 -15.29 -5.10 2.77
N MET A 233 -14.52 -4.23 3.44
CA MET A 233 -14.83 -3.78 4.80
C MET A 233 -15.86 -2.65 4.76
N ASP A 234 -17.13 -2.99 4.55
CA ASP A 234 -18.22 -2.04 4.76
C ASP A 234 -19.51 -2.79 5.17
N ARG A 235 -19.85 -2.74 6.47
CA ARG A 235 -21.20 -2.46 7.03
C ARG A 235 -21.45 -2.98 8.45
N ASP A 236 -21.02 -4.16 8.87
CA ASP A 236 -21.52 -4.70 10.17
C ASP A 236 -20.51 -5.42 11.09
N ASN A 237 -19.21 -5.49 10.76
CA ASN A 237 -18.28 -6.35 11.53
C ASN A 237 -16.91 -5.76 11.94
N GLY A 238 -16.61 -4.49 11.63
CA GLY A 238 -15.38 -3.82 12.08
C GLY A 238 -14.08 -4.41 11.53
N PHE A 239 -12.94 -3.85 11.95
CA PHE A 239 -11.57 -4.27 11.58
C PHE A 239 -11.16 -5.63 12.21
N LYS A 240 -12.06 -6.63 12.22
CA LYS A 240 -11.75 -8.02 12.65
C LYS A 240 -10.68 -8.58 11.70
N GLY A 241 -9.54 -8.99 12.24
CA GLY A 241 -8.35 -9.41 11.46
C GLY A 241 -7.25 -8.36 11.38
N ALA A 242 -7.51 -7.11 11.80
CA ALA A 242 -6.44 -6.16 12.07
C ALA A 242 -5.50 -6.71 13.15
N CYS A 243 -4.25 -6.26 13.11
CA CYS A 243 -3.18 -6.66 14.01
C CYS A 243 -2.75 -8.14 13.88
N VAL A 244 -3.27 -8.88 12.88
CA VAL A 244 -2.82 -10.24 12.55
C VAL A 244 -1.82 -10.22 11.39
N THR A 245 -2.21 -9.63 10.26
CA THR A 245 -1.42 -9.61 9.00
C THR A 245 -1.30 -8.23 8.39
N TRP A 246 -2.08 -7.29 8.91
CA TRP A 246 -2.08 -5.90 8.51
C TRP A 246 -2.51 -5.05 9.70
N ARG A 247 -2.16 -3.76 9.64
CA ARG A 247 -2.62 -2.72 10.56
C ARG A 247 -3.33 -1.64 9.75
N TYR A 248 -3.97 -0.70 10.43
CA TYR A 248 -4.68 0.37 9.73
C TYR A 248 -4.50 1.70 10.43
N VAL A 249 -4.69 2.78 9.68
CA VAL A 249 -4.61 4.16 10.16
C VAL A 249 -5.66 5.00 9.45
N HIS A 250 -6.20 5.98 10.16
CA HIS A 250 -7.01 7.04 9.56
C HIS A 250 -6.14 8.28 9.35
N ILE A 251 -6.20 8.84 8.15
CA ILE A 251 -5.39 10.00 7.76
C ILE A 251 -6.34 11.07 7.23
N ASP A 252 -6.18 12.30 7.73
CA ASP A 252 -7.04 13.43 7.36
C ASP A 252 -6.67 13.99 5.99
N THR A 253 -5.40 13.91 5.58
CA THR A 253 -4.91 14.51 4.34
C THR A 253 -3.65 13.79 3.83
N SER A 254 -3.45 13.79 2.53
CA SER A 254 -2.20 13.37 1.89
C SER A 254 -1.02 14.32 2.10
N ASN A 255 -1.25 15.47 2.74
CA ASN A 255 -0.21 16.46 3.00
C ASN A 255 0.91 15.92 3.92
N LYS A 256 2.14 15.89 3.39
CA LYS A 256 3.34 15.45 4.13
C LYS A 256 3.57 16.23 5.43
N GLY A 257 3.41 17.55 5.42
CA GLY A 257 3.61 18.40 6.59
C GLY A 257 2.66 18.04 7.74
N SER A 258 1.37 17.88 7.43
CA SER A 258 0.33 17.45 8.36
C SER A 258 0.64 16.07 8.94
N ILE A 259 0.91 15.07 8.08
CA ILE A 259 1.24 13.70 8.50
C ILE A 259 2.48 13.72 9.41
N LYS A 260 3.54 14.42 9.00
CA LYS A 260 4.79 14.52 9.79
C LYS A 260 4.56 15.20 11.15
N LYS A 261 3.71 16.22 11.21
CA LYS A 261 3.35 16.90 12.47
C LYS A 261 2.67 15.94 13.45
N GLU A 262 1.74 15.11 12.99
CA GLU A 262 1.10 14.09 13.82
C GLU A 262 2.10 13.03 14.30
N LEU A 263 2.98 12.57 13.41
CA LEU A 263 4.04 11.62 13.76
C LEU A 263 5.00 12.18 14.82
N ASN A 264 5.35 13.46 14.69
CA ASN A 264 6.18 14.16 15.66
C ASN A 264 5.58 14.16 17.07
N ASN A 265 4.25 14.26 17.21
CA ASN A 265 3.60 14.19 18.52
C ASN A 265 3.87 12.86 19.25
N PHE A 266 4.14 11.78 18.50
CA PHE A 266 4.55 10.50 19.05
C PHE A 266 6.09 10.39 19.20
N ILE A 267 6.85 10.79 18.17
CA ILE A 267 8.32 10.70 18.16
C ILE A 267 8.96 11.51 19.29
N TRP A 268 8.38 12.63 19.70
CA TRP A 268 8.95 13.46 20.77
C TRP A 268 8.52 13.06 22.18
N LYS A 269 7.71 12.00 22.33
CA LYS A 269 7.38 11.44 23.65
C LYS A 269 8.61 10.83 24.33
N SER A 270 8.59 10.79 25.66
CA SER A 270 9.63 10.09 26.42
C SER A 270 9.63 8.59 26.08
N ALA A 271 10.76 7.90 26.32
CA ALA A 271 10.86 6.46 26.05
C ALA A 271 9.80 5.65 26.84
N VAL A 272 9.46 6.09 28.06
CA VAL A 272 8.43 5.45 28.89
C VAL A 272 7.05 5.68 28.28
N ASP A 273 6.73 6.91 27.89
CA ASP A 273 5.43 7.25 27.29
C ASP A 273 5.21 6.54 25.96
N LYS A 274 6.26 6.40 25.14
CA LYS A 274 6.21 5.62 23.88
C LYS A 274 5.85 4.17 24.15
N ARG A 275 6.52 3.54 25.12
CA ARG A 275 6.25 2.13 25.50
C ARG A 275 4.84 1.95 26.03
N LEU A 276 4.37 2.87 26.89
CA LEU A 276 3.00 2.84 27.40
C LEU A 276 1.98 3.03 26.28
N PHE A 277 2.20 4.00 25.37
CA PHE A 277 1.34 4.25 24.22
C PHE A 277 1.23 3.02 23.30
N ILE A 278 2.36 2.40 22.96
CA ILE A 278 2.39 1.18 22.13
C ILE A 278 1.66 0.03 22.81
N ARG A 279 1.92 -0.19 24.10
CA ARG A 279 1.31 -1.29 24.86
C ARG A 279 -0.21 -1.15 24.94
N SER A 280 -0.69 0.05 25.27
CA SER A 280 -2.12 0.33 25.44
C SER A 280 -2.94 0.22 24.15
N ASN A 281 -2.29 0.31 22.98
CA ASN A 281 -2.95 0.26 21.67
C ASN A 281 -2.40 -0.89 20.81
N SER A 282 -1.86 -1.94 21.43
CA SER A 282 -1.23 -3.05 20.70
C SER A 282 -2.23 -3.86 19.86
N ASP A 283 -3.47 -3.99 20.37
CA ASP A 283 -4.58 -4.74 19.75
C ASP A 283 -5.46 -3.86 18.83
N THR A 284 -5.18 -2.56 18.73
CA THR A 284 -5.93 -1.58 17.92
C THR A 284 -4.98 -0.76 17.05
N THR A 285 -5.48 0.26 16.34
CA THR A 285 -4.62 1.21 15.62
C THR A 285 -3.86 2.12 16.58
N LEU A 286 -2.59 2.37 16.28
CA LEU A 286 -1.75 3.38 16.94
C LEU A 286 -1.95 4.79 16.36
N GLY A 287 -2.82 4.95 15.36
CA GLY A 287 -2.97 6.18 14.60
C GLY A 287 -1.80 6.39 13.63
N SER A 288 -1.41 7.63 13.39
CA SER A 288 -0.32 8.01 12.46
C SER A 288 0.98 7.22 12.67
N PRO A 289 1.43 6.88 13.91
CA PRO A 289 2.61 6.03 14.14
C PRO A 289 2.66 4.71 13.36
N GLU A 290 1.52 4.14 12.96
CA GLU A 290 1.48 2.92 12.12
C GLU A 290 2.31 3.05 10.84
N LEU A 291 2.39 4.27 10.29
CA LEU A 291 3.14 4.63 9.10
C LEU A 291 4.67 4.52 9.27
N LEU A 292 5.16 4.37 10.51
CA LEU A 292 6.58 4.33 10.86
C LEU A 292 7.12 2.92 11.17
N ASN A 293 6.27 1.89 11.13
CA ASN A 293 6.75 0.54 11.35
C ASN A 293 7.71 0.14 10.20
N PRO A 294 9.00 -0.13 10.47
CA PRO A 294 10.01 -0.32 9.44
C PRO A 294 9.81 -1.61 8.65
N LEU A 295 9.08 -2.58 9.19
CA LEU A 295 8.81 -3.88 8.56
C LEU A 295 7.55 -3.89 7.70
N GLN A 296 6.73 -2.82 7.72
CA GLN A 296 5.63 -2.69 6.75
C GLN A 296 6.21 -2.38 5.37
N LYS A 297 5.69 -3.07 4.36
CA LYS A 297 6.14 -3.03 2.96
C LYS A 297 5.02 -2.64 2.00
N PHE A 298 3.77 -2.81 2.41
CA PHE A 298 2.60 -2.58 1.56
C PHE A 298 1.64 -1.60 2.21
N ILE A 299 0.96 -0.81 1.38
CA ILE A 299 -0.08 0.11 1.79
C ILE A 299 -1.22 0.12 0.77
N ALA A 300 -2.45 0.28 1.24
CA ALA A 300 -3.58 0.65 0.40
C ALA A 300 -4.45 1.65 1.13
N CYS A 301 -4.90 2.69 0.44
CA CYS A 301 -5.71 3.75 1.03
C CYS A 301 -7.01 3.91 0.25
N LYS A 302 -8.11 4.09 0.96
CA LYS A 302 -9.40 4.43 0.36
C LYS A 302 -10.05 5.53 1.17
N ARG A 303 -10.62 6.50 0.48
CA ARG A 303 -11.50 7.49 1.10
C ARG A 303 -12.90 6.88 1.20
N ASN A 304 -13.48 6.88 2.39
CA ASN A 304 -14.88 6.51 2.55
C ASN A 304 -15.73 7.72 2.15
N SER A 305 -16.73 7.52 1.28
CA SER A 305 -17.62 8.59 0.80
C SER A 305 -18.32 9.34 1.93
N ASN A 306 -18.53 8.68 3.08
CA ASN A 306 -19.19 9.25 4.27
C ASN A 306 -18.19 9.78 5.32
N ALA A 307 -16.88 9.62 5.13
CA ALA A 307 -15.86 10.06 6.08
C ALA A 307 -14.94 11.11 5.46
N LEU A 308 -14.63 12.16 6.20
CA LEU A 308 -13.66 13.19 5.81
C LEU A 308 -12.19 12.70 5.88
N ARG A 309 -11.97 11.38 5.95
CA ARG A 309 -10.67 10.76 6.23
C ARG A 309 -10.40 9.61 5.27
N PHE A 310 -9.14 9.42 4.94
CA PHE A 310 -8.65 8.19 4.33
C PHE A 310 -8.55 7.11 5.40
N THR A 311 -8.94 5.89 5.05
CA THR A 311 -8.55 4.69 5.77
C THR A 311 -7.44 4.05 4.97
N CYS A 312 -6.28 3.87 5.59
CA CYS A 312 -5.14 3.18 4.99
C CYS A 312 -4.87 1.88 5.75
N MET A 313 -4.66 0.80 5.02
CA MET A 313 -4.16 -0.47 5.53
C MET A 313 -2.68 -0.60 5.24
N LEU A 314 -1.92 -1.16 6.19
CA LEU A 314 -0.49 -1.44 6.08
C LEU A 314 -0.23 -2.92 6.30
N GLY A 315 0.59 -3.53 5.44
CA GLY A 315 0.99 -4.93 5.52
C GLY A 315 2.50 -5.11 5.30
N THR A 316 3.10 -6.25 5.64
CA THR A 316 2.52 -7.56 6.01
C THR A 316 2.51 -7.86 7.51
N GLU A 317 2.83 -6.88 8.36
CA GLU A 317 2.99 -7.10 9.79
C GLU A 317 1.72 -6.73 10.57
N GLY A 318 1.14 -7.69 11.29
CA GLY A 318 0.09 -7.41 12.28
C GLY A 318 0.63 -6.75 13.55
N LYS A 319 1.90 -6.98 13.89
CA LYS A 319 2.52 -6.41 15.09
C LYS A 319 3.20 -5.09 14.78
N PHE A 320 2.97 -4.09 15.62
CA PHE A 320 3.75 -2.86 15.58
C PHE A 320 5.15 -3.07 16.17
N THR A 321 6.17 -2.74 15.40
CA THR A 321 7.57 -2.69 15.85
C THR A 321 8.09 -1.28 15.67
N MET A 322 8.58 -0.67 16.74
CA MET A 322 9.16 0.67 16.71
C MET A 322 10.69 0.58 16.65
N PHE A 323 11.31 1.40 15.79
CA PHE A 323 12.76 1.57 15.76
C PHE A 323 13.27 2.45 16.92
N ASP A 324 14.57 2.41 17.18
CA ASP A 324 15.18 3.29 18.18
C ASP A 324 15.14 4.76 17.72
N SER A 325 14.29 5.56 18.37
CA SER A 325 14.13 7.00 18.10
C SER A 325 14.94 7.89 19.04
N SER A 326 15.93 7.34 19.77
CA SER A 326 16.77 8.07 20.71
C SER A 326 17.84 8.94 20.05
N ARG A 327 18.09 8.76 18.74
CA ARG A 327 19.22 9.31 17.96
C ARG A 327 20.60 8.80 18.37
N TYR A 328 20.68 7.81 19.27
CA TYR A 328 21.94 7.20 19.69
C TYR A 328 22.25 5.88 18.97
N SER A 329 21.34 5.40 18.12
CA SER A 329 21.58 4.22 17.27
C SER A 329 22.85 4.43 16.44
N LYS A 330 23.72 3.42 16.46
CA LYS A 330 24.95 3.34 15.65
C LYS A 330 24.77 2.50 14.39
N GLU A 331 23.55 2.04 14.14
CA GLU A 331 23.21 1.29 12.95
C GLU A 331 23.39 2.17 11.70
N ILE A 332 23.50 1.53 10.54
CA ILE A 332 23.61 2.25 9.26
C ILE A 332 22.24 2.20 8.57
N PRO A 333 21.65 3.35 8.17
CA PRO A 333 20.40 3.37 7.43
C PRO A 333 20.40 2.41 6.23
N GLY A 334 19.38 1.56 6.13
CA GLY A 334 19.24 0.57 5.04
C GLY A 334 20.27 -0.56 5.03
N SER A 335 21.05 -0.77 6.09
CA SER A 335 22.04 -1.87 6.16
C SER A 335 21.46 -3.26 6.38
N ASN A 336 20.19 -3.36 6.81
CA ASN A 336 19.52 -4.61 7.12
C ASN A 336 18.21 -4.77 6.32
N CYS A 337 18.33 -4.59 5.00
CA CYS A 337 17.21 -4.82 4.09
C CYS A 337 16.91 -6.31 3.92
N GLN A 338 15.62 -6.65 3.82
CA GLN A 338 15.19 -8.02 3.58
C GLN A 338 15.59 -8.52 2.19
N ARG A 339 15.55 -9.84 1.96
CA ARG A 339 15.80 -10.45 0.64
C ARG A 339 14.97 -9.75 -0.44
N ARG A 340 15.60 -9.46 -1.59
CA ARG A 340 15.07 -8.66 -2.73
C ARG A 340 14.91 -7.15 -2.48
N TYR A 341 15.19 -6.65 -1.29
CA TYR A 341 15.24 -5.22 -1.05
C TYR A 341 16.69 -4.76 -1.06
N ARG A 342 16.93 -3.60 -1.67
CA ARG A 342 18.24 -2.95 -1.71
C ARG A 342 18.18 -1.62 -0.98
N ASN A 343 19.33 -1.21 -0.47
CA ASN A 343 19.46 0.10 0.15
C ASN A 343 19.47 1.18 -0.95
N GLU A 344 18.50 2.08 -0.91
CA GLU A 344 18.51 3.33 -1.66
C GLU A 344 18.36 4.48 -0.69
N SER A 345 19.37 5.34 -0.60
CA SER A 345 19.34 6.52 0.26
C SER A 345 18.98 6.24 1.72
N GLY A 346 19.32 5.07 2.26
CA GLY A 346 19.06 4.70 3.65
C GLY A 346 17.69 4.05 3.89
N VAL A 347 16.90 3.76 2.85
CA VAL A 347 15.67 2.96 2.94
C VAL A 347 15.77 1.71 2.08
N CYS A 348 15.02 0.68 2.48
CA CYS A 348 14.96 -0.60 1.80
C CYS A 348 13.88 -0.56 0.71
N VAL A 349 14.32 -0.48 -0.54
CA VAL A 349 13.47 -0.38 -1.73
C VAL A 349 13.43 -1.73 -2.44
N ALA A 350 12.24 -2.16 -2.87
CA ALA A 350 12.08 -3.43 -3.59
C ALA A 350 12.87 -3.41 -4.89
N SER A 351 13.59 -4.50 -5.18
CA SER A 351 14.43 -4.53 -6.37
C SER A 351 13.60 -4.54 -7.65
N ASN A 352 12.46 -5.23 -7.62
CA ASN A 352 11.43 -5.21 -8.63
C ASN A 352 10.05 -5.08 -7.94
N PRO A 353 9.53 -3.84 -7.76
CA PRO A 353 8.28 -3.61 -7.04
C PRO A 353 7.05 -4.31 -7.64
N GLU A 354 7.04 -4.55 -8.96
CA GLU A 354 5.94 -5.19 -9.68
C GLU A 354 5.84 -6.70 -9.38
N GLU A 355 6.94 -7.32 -8.93
CA GLU A 355 6.97 -8.72 -8.50
C GLU A 355 6.65 -8.91 -7.01
N GLU A 356 6.56 -7.83 -6.23
CA GLU A 356 6.25 -7.92 -4.81
C GLU A 356 4.73 -8.04 -4.60
N SER A 357 4.34 -8.95 -3.71
CA SER A 357 2.94 -9.20 -3.36
C SER A 357 2.75 -9.15 -1.86
N TYR A 358 1.62 -8.60 -1.42
CA TYR A 358 1.23 -8.60 -0.02
C TYR A 358 1.16 -10.02 0.56
N PHE A 359 0.71 -11.01 -0.21
CA PHE A 359 0.73 -12.40 0.27
C PHE A 359 2.10 -13.05 0.21
N GLY A 360 3.10 -12.41 -0.39
CA GLY A 360 4.44 -12.95 -0.61
C GLY A 360 4.51 -13.92 -1.80
N ARG A 361 5.70 -14.48 -2.03
CA ARG A 361 5.97 -15.40 -3.16
C ARG A 361 6.02 -16.84 -2.69
N GLN A 362 5.37 -17.72 -3.45
CA GLN A 362 5.40 -19.16 -3.20
C GLN A 362 6.83 -19.73 -3.22
N LEU A 363 7.66 -19.31 -4.17
CA LEU A 363 9.04 -19.78 -4.28
C LEU A 363 9.87 -19.49 -3.02
N ASP A 364 9.69 -18.29 -2.46
CA ASP A 364 10.32 -17.88 -1.21
C ASP A 364 9.87 -18.77 -0.06
N PHE A 365 8.56 -18.95 0.08
CA PHE A 365 7.99 -19.82 1.09
C PHE A 365 8.51 -21.26 0.99
N MET A 366 8.64 -21.80 -0.22
CA MET A 366 9.18 -23.15 -0.44
C MET A 366 10.65 -23.27 -0.01
N ASN A 367 11.45 -22.23 -0.22
CA ASN A 367 12.84 -22.20 0.26
C ASN A 367 12.87 -22.11 1.78
N ASP A 368 12.11 -21.18 2.33
CA ASP A 368 12.05 -20.84 3.75
C ASP A 368 11.58 -22.05 4.58
N ILE A 369 10.51 -22.73 4.16
CA ILE A 369 9.98 -23.91 4.88
C ILE A 369 10.97 -25.07 4.90
N ASN A 370 11.68 -25.30 3.80
CA ASN A 370 12.67 -26.36 3.72
C ASN A 370 13.92 -26.04 4.53
N GLN A 371 14.29 -24.75 4.66
CA GLN A 371 15.35 -24.33 5.59
C GLN A 371 14.95 -24.60 7.04
N ILE A 372 13.70 -24.30 7.43
CA ILE A 372 13.18 -24.62 8.77
C ILE A 372 13.23 -26.13 9.01
N ARG A 373 12.72 -26.95 8.08
CA ARG A 373 12.74 -28.42 8.18
C ARG A 373 14.16 -28.96 8.33
N ARG A 374 15.12 -28.43 7.54
CA ARG A 374 16.54 -28.80 7.64
C ARG A 374 17.12 -28.46 9.01
N ARG A 375 16.84 -27.28 9.54
CA ARG A 375 17.32 -26.88 10.88
C ARG A 375 16.79 -27.82 11.95
N TYR A 376 15.49 -28.06 12.00
CA TYR A 376 14.88 -28.97 12.98
C TYR A 376 15.35 -30.42 12.80
N ALA A 377 15.57 -30.87 11.56
CA ALA A 377 16.13 -32.19 11.29
C ALA A 377 17.52 -32.36 11.93
N LYS A 378 18.39 -31.35 11.81
CA LYS A 378 19.72 -31.36 12.43
C LYS A 378 19.66 -31.25 13.95
N GLU A 379 18.88 -30.31 14.46
CA GLU A 379 18.76 -30.02 15.89
C GLU A 379 18.22 -31.22 16.68
N TYR A 380 17.21 -31.90 16.13
CA TYR A 380 16.55 -33.05 16.76
C TYR A 380 16.98 -34.40 16.18
N ARG A 381 17.99 -34.41 15.30
CA ARG A 381 18.54 -35.62 14.68
C ARG A 381 17.47 -36.51 14.04
N VAL A 382 16.61 -35.87 13.25
CA VAL A 382 15.49 -36.52 12.58
C VAL A 382 16.01 -37.30 11.36
N PRO A 383 15.95 -38.63 11.36
CA PRO A 383 16.63 -39.44 10.36
C PRO A 383 15.94 -39.43 8.99
N ASN A 384 14.66 -39.06 8.93
CA ASN A 384 13.80 -39.20 7.75
C ASN A 384 12.99 -37.92 7.46
N MET A 385 13.54 -36.73 7.72
CA MET A 385 12.86 -35.47 7.39
C MET A 385 12.94 -35.22 5.88
N HIS A 386 11.81 -35.34 5.18
CA HIS A 386 11.79 -35.11 3.74
C HIS A 386 11.74 -33.62 3.38
N GLN A 387 12.37 -33.27 2.27
CA GLN A 387 12.16 -31.97 1.63
C GLN A 387 10.75 -31.89 1.08
N LEU A 388 10.06 -30.78 1.34
CA LEU A 388 8.78 -30.49 0.71
C LEU A 388 9.00 -29.98 -0.71
N THR A 389 8.27 -30.59 -1.64
CA THR A 389 8.21 -30.19 -3.06
C THR A 389 6.81 -29.71 -3.41
N TRP A 390 6.68 -28.80 -4.38
CA TRP A 390 5.36 -28.33 -4.79
C TRP A 390 4.60 -29.42 -5.54
N SER A 391 3.32 -29.64 -5.21
CA SER A 391 2.44 -30.58 -5.92
C SER A 391 1.31 -29.84 -6.63
N ASN A 392 1.25 -29.98 -7.95
CA ASN A 392 0.12 -29.46 -8.74
C ASN A 392 -1.16 -30.26 -8.45
N GLU A 393 -1.04 -31.56 -8.20
CA GLU A 393 -2.19 -32.42 -7.85
C GLU A 393 -2.86 -31.95 -6.55
N LEU A 394 -2.06 -31.63 -5.51
CA LEU A 394 -2.61 -31.06 -4.27
C LEU A 394 -3.16 -29.64 -4.49
N ALA A 395 -2.62 -28.87 -5.45
CA ALA A 395 -3.15 -27.55 -5.78
C ALA A 395 -4.53 -27.65 -6.45
N GLU A 396 -4.70 -28.61 -7.38
CA GLU A 396 -5.98 -28.92 -8.02
C GLU A 396 -7.02 -29.40 -7.02
N VAL A 397 -6.61 -30.20 -6.01
CA VAL A 397 -7.47 -30.57 -4.89
C VAL A 397 -7.86 -29.36 -4.05
N LEU A 398 -6.91 -28.48 -3.73
CA LEU A 398 -7.17 -27.34 -2.86
C LEU A 398 -8.06 -26.28 -3.51
N GLU A 399 -7.90 -26.02 -4.81
CA GLU A 399 -8.55 -24.91 -5.54
C GLU A 399 -10.06 -24.80 -5.30
N PRO A 400 -10.88 -25.86 -5.47
CA PRO A 400 -12.33 -25.77 -5.31
C PRO A 400 -12.81 -25.74 -3.85
N LEU A 401 -11.98 -26.15 -2.89
CA LEU A 401 -12.39 -26.32 -1.48
C LEU A 401 -12.53 -24.98 -0.75
N ASN A 402 -13.57 -24.82 0.06
CA ASN A 402 -13.62 -23.74 1.06
C ASN A 402 -12.87 -24.15 2.35
N ILE A 403 -12.74 -23.24 3.32
CA ILE A 403 -12.01 -23.53 4.58
C ILE A 403 -12.63 -24.71 5.35
N ASP A 404 -13.95 -24.78 5.45
CA ASP A 404 -14.63 -25.82 6.20
C ASP A 404 -14.52 -27.17 5.47
N ASP A 405 -14.50 -27.19 4.13
CA ASP A 405 -14.27 -28.39 3.33
C ASP A 405 -12.83 -28.91 3.47
N VAL A 406 -11.83 -28.03 3.50
CA VAL A 406 -10.43 -28.42 3.74
C VAL A 406 -10.30 -29.11 5.09
N ARG A 407 -10.96 -28.58 6.14
CA ARG A 407 -10.95 -29.19 7.48
C ARG A 407 -11.62 -30.56 7.49
N ALA A 408 -12.74 -30.70 6.80
CA ALA A 408 -13.53 -31.92 6.79
C ALA A 408 -12.87 -33.08 6.02
N GLN A 409 -12.16 -32.77 4.93
CA GLN A 409 -11.54 -33.77 4.06
C GLN A 409 -10.09 -34.09 4.41
N ALA A 410 -9.51 -33.38 5.37
CA ALA A 410 -8.18 -33.69 5.88
C ALA A 410 -8.15 -35.09 6.53
N LYS A 411 -6.95 -35.69 6.57
CA LYS A 411 -6.61 -36.97 7.23
C LYS A 411 -6.78 -38.24 6.41
N GLU A 412 -7.24 -38.16 5.17
CA GLU A 412 -7.30 -39.33 4.29
C GLU A 412 -5.96 -39.56 3.57
N THR A 413 -5.57 -38.61 2.71
CA THR A 413 -4.35 -38.69 1.87
C THR A 413 -3.46 -37.45 1.99
N TRP A 414 -3.88 -36.50 2.84
CA TRP A 414 -3.17 -35.26 3.08
C TRP A 414 -3.61 -34.63 4.42
N ARG A 415 -2.79 -33.74 4.93
CA ARG A 415 -3.04 -32.85 6.07
C ARG A 415 -3.01 -31.41 5.62
N TYR A 416 -3.32 -30.47 6.50
CA TYR A 416 -3.20 -29.06 6.16
C TYR A 416 -2.63 -28.24 7.31
N GLY A 417 -1.84 -27.24 6.94
CA GLY A 417 -1.47 -26.11 7.79
C GLY A 417 -2.05 -24.83 7.21
N ALA A 418 -2.30 -23.84 8.05
CA ALA A 418 -2.67 -22.50 7.60
C ALA A 418 -1.58 -21.52 7.99
N ILE A 419 -1.28 -20.55 7.14
CA ILE A 419 -0.47 -19.38 7.47
C ILE A 419 -1.22 -18.13 7.01
N ASN A 420 -0.76 -16.99 7.48
CA ASN A 420 -1.38 -15.71 7.17
C ASN A 420 -0.99 -15.19 5.78
N THR A 421 0.29 -15.33 5.46
CA THR A 421 0.98 -14.86 4.26
C THR A 421 2.18 -15.78 4.04
N PHE A 422 2.64 -15.93 2.80
CA PHE A 422 3.93 -16.56 2.49
C PHE A 422 5.09 -15.70 3.03
N ASP A 423 4.92 -14.38 2.96
CA ASP A 423 5.81 -13.44 3.61
C ASP A 423 5.76 -13.61 5.13
N ASN A 424 6.90 -13.49 5.81
CA ASN A 424 7.02 -13.72 7.27
C ASN A 424 6.58 -15.13 7.74
N SER A 425 6.48 -16.11 6.83
CA SER A 425 6.10 -17.50 7.16
C SER A 425 7.08 -18.17 8.13
N ILE A 426 8.38 -17.90 7.99
CA ILE A 426 9.42 -18.38 8.93
C ILE A 426 9.05 -17.99 10.35
N TYR A 427 8.85 -16.71 10.62
CA TYR A 427 8.51 -16.21 11.95
C TYR A 427 7.22 -16.82 12.48
N GLN A 428 6.19 -16.94 11.63
CA GLN A 428 4.90 -17.53 12.03
C GLN A 428 5.05 -18.99 12.44
N ILE A 429 5.80 -19.77 11.67
CA ILE A 429 6.00 -21.20 11.92
C ILE A 429 6.90 -21.37 13.14
N GLU A 430 8.06 -20.71 13.17
CA GLU A 430 8.99 -20.75 14.30
C GLU A 430 8.32 -20.38 15.60
N LYS A 431 7.64 -19.23 15.65
CA LYS A 431 6.94 -18.80 16.87
C LYS A 431 5.87 -19.81 17.30
N GLY A 432 5.15 -20.39 16.33
CA GLY A 432 4.14 -21.42 16.60
C GLY A 432 4.74 -22.67 17.22
N VAL A 433 5.91 -23.10 16.74
CA VAL A 433 6.53 -24.35 17.18
C VAL A 433 7.46 -24.21 18.38
N THR A 434 8.12 -23.06 18.56
CA THR A 434 9.06 -22.80 19.68
C THR A 434 8.40 -23.02 21.02
N ARG A 435 7.16 -22.53 21.20
CA ARG A 435 6.43 -22.70 22.46
C ARG A 435 6.33 -24.17 22.89
N PHE A 436 6.11 -25.07 21.94
CA PHE A 436 6.05 -26.52 22.22
C PHE A 436 7.42 -27.09 22.55
N PHE A 437 8.46 -26.71 21.80
CA PHE A 437 9.81 -27.22 22.04
C PHE A 437 10.38 -26.78 23.39
N GLU A 438 9.97 -25.62 23.90
CA GLU A 438 10.29 -25.12 25.24
C GLU A 438 9.53 -25.81 26.39
N MET A 439 8.46 -26.57 26.09
CA MET A 439 7.72 -27.28 27.12
C MET A 439 8.54 -28.43 27.72
N ASN A 440 8.26 -28.75 28.99
CA ASN A 440 8.77 -29.98 29.60
C ASN A 440 8.13 -31.22 28.96
N ARG A 441 8.72 -32.40 29.22
CA ARG A 441 8.30 -33.66 28.61
C ARG A 441 6.82 -33.98 28.80
N THR A 442 6.32 -33.91 30.04
CA THR A 442 4.92 -34.21 30.36
C THR A 442 3.95 -33.26 29.66
N ALA A 443 4.30 -31.98 29.59
CA ALA A 443 3.49 -30.98 28.89
C ALA A 443 3.48 -31.21 27.37
N LYS A 444 4.59 -31.68 26.77
CA LYS A 444 4.64 -32.08 25.35
C LYS A 444 3.76 -33.29 25.07
N GLU A 445 3.85 -34.33 25.91
CA GLU A 445 3.03 -35.55 25.79
C GLU A 445 1.53 -35.19 25.86
N LEU A 446 1.11 -34.40 26.86
CA LEU A 446 -0.26 -33.91 26.99
C LEU A 446 -0.71 -33.03 25.81
N TYR A 447 0.17 -32.17 25.28
CA TYR A 447 -0.13 -31.33 24.13
C TYR A 447 -0.39 -32.19 22.88
N ILE A 448 0.46 -33.20 22.61
CA ILE A 448 0.26 -34.13 21.50
C ILE A 448 -1.05 -34.89 21.69
N GLU A 449 -1.26 -35.51 22.85
CA GLU A 449 -2.48 -36.31 23.12
C GLU A 449 -3.76 -35.51 22.94
N SER A 450 -3.80 -34.29 23.49
CA SER A 450 -4.96 -33.39 23.36
C SER A 450 -5.17 -32.88 21.93
N SER A 451 -4.12 -32.82 21.11
CA SER A 451 -4.18 -32.27 19.75
C SER A 451 -4.36 -33.34 18.67
N LEU A 452 -4.11 -34.62 18.96
CA LEU A 452 -4.34 -35.74 18.02
C LEU A 452 -5.82 -35.86 17.61
N GLY A 453 -6.76 -35.37 18.43
CA GLY A 453 -8.18 -35.29 18.08
C GLY A 453 -8.54 -34.18 17.08
N ASN A 454 -7.68 -33.17 16.90
CA ASN A 454 -7.96 -32.03 16.05
C ASN A 454 -7.76 -32.36 14.56
N ASP A 455 -8.45 -31.62 13.70
CA ASP A 455 -8.31 -31.66 12.23
C ASP A 455 -6.89 -31.33 11.76
N THR A 456 -6.20 -30.42 12.47
CA THR A 456 -4.81 -29.99 12.21
C THR A 456 -3.97 -29.91 13.49
N MET A 457 -2.67 -30.09 13.33
CA MET A 457 -1.63 -29.78 14.29
C MET A 457 -1.06 -28.36 14.11
N ASP A 458 -1.79 -27.50 13.38
CA ASP A 458 -1.45 -26.11 13.11
C ASP A 458 -0.04 -25.97 12.49
N ARG A 459 0.86 -25.18 13.10
CA ARG A 459 2.19 -24.91 12.54
C ARG A 459 3.12 -26.12 12.57
N PHE A 460 2.79 -27.18 13.32
CA PHE A 460 3.59 -28.42 13.35
C PHE A 460 3.42 -29.25 12.09
N GLU A 461 2.35 -29.05 11.32
CA GLU A 461 2.10 -29.80 10.09
C GLU A 461 3.26 -29.63 9.11
N PHE A 462 3.84 -28.42 9.07
CA PHE A 462 5.01 -28.10 8.27
C PHE A 462 6.30 -28.82 8.68
N LEU A 463 6.34 -29.41 9.87
CA LEU A 463 7.50 -30.15 10.41
C LEU A 463 7.29 -31.67 10.42
N ASN A 464 6.17 -32.17 9.90
CA ASN A 464 5.94 -33.61 9.82
C ASN A 464 6.97 -34.24 8.83
N PRO A 465 7.86 -35.13 9.30
CA PRO A 465 8.98 -35.63 8.51
C PRO A 465 8.56 -36.52 7.34
N LEU A 466 7.37 -37.12 7.40
CA LEU A 466 6.86 -38.01 6.37
C LEU A 466 6.16 -37.29 5.22
N GLN A 467 5.81 -36.00 5.40
CA GLN A 467 5.28 -35.19 4.32
C GLN A 467 6.39 -34.83 3.31
N LYS A 468 6.09 -35.01 2.02
CA LYS A 468 7.02 -34.85 0.89
C LYS A 468 6.55 -33.79 -0.11
N THR A 469 5.25 -33.53 -0.15
CA THR A 469 4.62 -32.61 -1.09
C THR A 469 3.79 -31.58 -0.35
N ILE A 470 3.67 -30.39 -0.94
CA ILE A 470 2.86 -29.30 -0.41
C ILE A 470 2.23 -28.52 -1.56
N ALA A 471 1.01 -28.04 -1.36
CA ALA A 471 0.39 -27.05 -2.23
C ALA A 471 -0.38 -26.06 -1.40
N CYS A 472 -0.27 -24.77 -1.72
CA CYS A 472 -0.90 -23.71 -0.96
C CYS A 472 -1.79 -22.83 -1.82
N GLY A 473 -2.84 -22.29 -1.22
CA GLY A 473 -3.83 -21.45 -1.89
C GLY A 473 -4.49 -20.49 -0.91
N GLN A 474 -4.85 -19.31 -1.41
CA GLN A 474 -5.57 -18.32 -0.61
C GLN A 474 -7.00 -18.79 -0.38
N LYS A 475 -7.45 -18.77 0.87
CA LYS A 475 -8.81 -19.12 1.28
C LYS A 475 -9.39 -18.01 2.15
N LYS A 476 -10.59 -17.58 1.78
CA LYS A 476 -11.32 -16.52 2.48
C LYS A 476 -12.16 -17.12 3.60
N ASP A 477 -11.96 -16.63 4.82
CA ASP A 477 -12.87 -16.86 5.93
C ASP A 477 -14.04 -15.87 5.84
N TRP A 478 -15.19 -16.37 5.40
CA TRP A 478 -16.41 -15.56 5.25
C TRP A 478 -16.92 -14.98 6.57
N ARG A 479 -16.54 -15.54 7.73
CA ARG A 479 -17.00 -15.08 9.06
C ARG A 479 -16.24 -13.85 9.54
N ASN A 480 -14.95 -13.75 9.19
CA ASN A 480 -14.06 -12.70 9.69
C ASN A 480 -13.41 -11.84 8.60
N PHE A 481 -13.71 -12.11 7.31
CA PHE A 481 -13.07 -11.45 6.16
C PHE A 481 -11.54 -11.57 6.13
N ILE A 482 -10.99 -12.54 6.86
CA ILE A 482 -9.56 -12.83 6.87
C ILE A 482 -9.24 -13.77 5.72
N ILE A 483 -8.21 -13.43 4.95
CA ILE A 483 -7.64 -14.33 3.94
C ILE A 483 -6.46 -15.05 4.58
N TYR A 484 -6.52 -16.38 4.59
CA TYR A 484 -5.42 -17.24 4.99
C TYR A 484 -4.82 -17.91 3.77
N VAL A 485 -3.55 -18.26 3.85
CA VAL A 485 -2.90 -19.19 2.94
C VAL A 485 -3.00 -20.58 3.56
N PHE A 486 -3.91 -21.41 3.02
CA PHE A 486 -4.01 -22.82 3.41
C PHE A 486 -3.03 -23.63 2.58
N CYS A 487 -2.34 -24.56 3.21
CA CYS A 487 -1.38 -25.46 2.58
C CYS A 487 -1.77 -26.90 2.85
N LEU A 488 -2.03 -27.68 1.81
CA LEU A 488 -2.18 -29.13 1.90
C LEU A 488 -0.79 -29.78 1.90
N LEU A 489 -0.57 -30.78 2.73
CA LEU A 489 0.67 -31.54 2.84
C LEU A 489 0.39 -33.03 2.65
N GLY A 490 1.10 -33.66 1.71
CA GLY A 490 0.95 -35.08 1.40
C GLY A 490 2.30 -35.83 1.41
N PRO A 491 2.28 -37.17 1.47
CA PRO A 491 1.11 -38.03 1.21
C PRO A 491 0.40 -38.55 2.47
N GLU A 492 0.88 -38.22 3.68
CA GLU A 492 0.37 -38.86 4.89
C GLU A 492 -0.88 -38.16 5.40
N GLY A 493 -1.99 -38.88 5.58
CA GLY A 493 -3.16 -38.37 6.29
C GLY A 493 -2.95 -38.26 7.80
N ASN A 494 -2.06 -39.07 8.38
CA ASN A 494 -1.79 -39.11 9.82
C ASN A 494 -0.68 -38.13 10.23
N PHE A 495 -0.86 -37.48 11.38
CA PHE A 495 0.19 -36.64 11.94
C PHE A 495 1.25 -37.50 12.61
N THR A 496 2.51 -37.27 12.27
CA THR A 496 3.66 -37.85 12.97
C THR A 496 4.63 -36.74 13.32
N ILE A 497 5.06 -36.69 14.58
CA ILE A 497 6.15 -35.83 15.03
C ILE A 497 7.37 -36.68 15.36
N PHE A 498 8.56 -36.16 15.08
CA PHE A 498 9.83 -36.81 15.40
C PHE A 498 10.11 -36.78 16.91
N ASP A 499 11.10 -37.56 17.35
CA ASP A 499 11.53 -37.58 18.75
C ASP A 499 12.05 -36.19 19.19
N THR A 500 11.37 -35.59 20.17
CA THR A 500 11.70 -34.26 20.71
C THR A 500 12.46 -34.30 22.04
N SER A 501 12.86 -35.50 22.49
CA SER A 501 13.56 -35.72 23.76
C SER A 501 15.06 -35.45 23.71
N PHE A 502 15.61 -35.18 22.51
CA PHE A 502 17.06 -35.09 22.23
C PHE A 502 17.86 -36.38 22.51
N GLN A 503 17.17 -37.52 22.70
CA GLN A 503 17.81 -38.80 23.02
C GLN A 503 18.15 -39.63 21.77
N SER A 504 17.71 -39.19 20.58
CA SER A 504 18.06 -39.84 19.31
C SER A 504 19.58 -39.89 19.09
N HIS A 505 20.08 -41.09 18.85
CA HIS A 505 21.47 -41.36 18.43
C HIS A 505 21.63 -41.42 16.91
N LEU A 506 20.54 -41.27 16.15
CA LEU A 506 20.57 -41.33 14.70
C LEU A 506 21.16 -40.04 14.12
N THR A 507 21.62 -40.09 12.87
CA THR A 507 22.06 -38.90 12.13
C THR A 507 20.90 -38.36 11.31
N ALA A 508 20.79 -37.04 11.19
CA ALA A 508 19.80 -36.42 10.31
C ALA A 508 19.95 -36.93 8.87
N GLY A 509 18.84 -37.30 8.23
CA GLY A 509 18.83 -37.88 6.88
C GLY A 509 19.41 -39.30 6.75
N SER A 510 19.64 -40.03 7.85
CA SER A 510 20.17 -41.41 7.81
C SER A 510 19.17 -42.49 7.38
N LYS A 511 17.87 -42.18 7.34
CA LYS A 511 16.78 -43.09 6.98
C LYS A 511 15.85 -42.46 5.95
N CYS A 512 16.43 -41.93 4.88
CA CYS A 512 15.63 -41.46 3.76
C CYS A 512 14.89 -42.62 3.08
N ASP A 513 13.70 -42.33 2.57
CA ASP A 513 12.92 -43.30 1.83
C ASP A 513 13.61 -43.69 0.52
N GLU A 514 13.22 -44.81 -0.07
CA GLU A 514 13.76 -45.27 -1.35
C GLU A 514 13.62 -44.19 -2.44
N GLY A 515 14.70 -43.93 -3.18
CA GLY A 515 14.77 -42.87 -4.19
C GLY A 515 15.13 -41.48 -3.66
N TYR A 516 15.17 -41.30 -2.33
CA TYR A 516 15.64 -40.07 -1.70
C TYR A 516 17.09 -40.22 -1.20
N HIS A 517 17.80 -39.10 -1.14
CA HIS A 517 19.17 -39.05 -0.64
C HIS A 517 19.31 -37.94 0.40
N ASN A 518 20.30 -38.07 1.27
CA ASN A 518 20.56 -37.10 2.31
C ASN A 518 21.26 -35.86 1.72
N GLU A 519 20.56 -34.74 1.75
CA GLU A 519 21.07 -33.42 1.40
C GLU A 519 21.12 -32.55 2.67
N ASP A 520 22.27 -32.60 3.34
CA ASP A 520 22.55 -31.80 4.52
C ASP A 520 21.50 -31.98 5.64
N GLY A 521 21.13 -33.23 5.92
CA GLY A 521 20.18 -33.61 6.96
C GLY A 521 18.71 -33.67 6.50
N LEU A 522 18.42 -33.34 5.23
CA LEU A 522 17.09 -33.38 4.63
C LEU A 522 17.05 -34.44 3.53
N CYS A 523 16.01 -35.27 3.49
CA CYS A 523 15.83 -36.29 2.46
C CYS A 523 15.24 -35.64 1.20
N SER A 524 16.04 -35.49 0.15
CA SER A 524 15.65 -34.85 -1.10
C SER A 524 15.67 -35.82 -2.28
N LEU A 525 14.86 -35.53 -3.30
CA LEU A 525 14.97 -36.24 -4.58
C LEU A 525 16.24 -35.75 -5.29
N PRO A 526 16.97 -36.63 -5.99
CA PRO A 526 18.07 -36.20 -6.83
C PRO A 526 17.56 -35.16 -7.83
N ILE A 527 18.21 -33.99 -7.86
CA ILE A 527 17.98 -33.03 -8.94
C ILE A 527 18.27 -33.80 -10.22
N PRO A 528 17.34 -33.89 -11.19
CA PRO A 528 17.64 -34.48 -12.48
C PRO A 528 18.86 -33.73 -12.98
N THR A 529 20.00 -34.42 -13.05
CA THR A 529 21.19 -33.88 -13.71
C THR A 529 20.69 -33.52 -15.08
N GLN A 530 20.69 -32.22 -15.42
CA GLN A 530 20.33 -31.80 -16.76
C GLN A 530 21.11 -32.72 -17.69
N VAL A 531 20.37 -33.50 -18.49
CA VAL A 531 20.94 -34.17 -19.66
C VAL A 531 21.84 -33.12 -20.30
N PRO A 532 23.14 -33.39 -20.50
CA PRO A 532 24.08 -32.36 -20.94
C PRO A 532 23.41 -31.62 -22.08
N ILE A 533 23.27 -30.30 -21.92
CA ILE A 533 22.68 -29.42 -22.93
C ILE A 533 23.37 -29.83 -24.22
N ILE A 534 22.61 -30.47 -25.11
CA ILE A 534 23.07 -30.74 -26.46
C ILE A 534 23.34 -29.35 -27.00
N ASP A 535 24.62 -29.02 -27.12
CA ASP A 535 25.04 -27.77 -27.69
C ASP A 535 24.71 -27.84 -29.18
N TYR A 536 23.51 -27.36 -29.51
CA TYR A 536 23.00 -27.34 -30.88
C TYR A 536 23.93 -26.55 -31.82
N ARG A 537 24.82 -25.66 -31.31
CA ARG A 537 25.89 -25.08 -32.15
C ARG A 537 26.94 -26.09 -32.53
N LYS A 538 27.33 -26.97 -31.60
CA LYS A 538 28.30 -28.03 -31.86
C LYS A 538 27.79 -29.06 -32.87
N MET A 539 26.50 -29.44 -32.75
CA MET A 539 25.86 -30.32 -33.75
C MET A 539 25.72 -29.63 -35.11
N ALA A 540 25.37 -28.33 -35.15
CA ALA A 540 25.29 -27.58 -36.39
C ALA A 540 26.66 -27.36 -37.05
N GLU A 541 27.74 -27.17 -36.27
CA GLU A 541 29.11 -27.11 -36.78
C GLU A 541 29.60 -28.48 -37.28
N GLU A 542 29.25 -29.57 -36.59
CA GLU A 542 29.56 -30.93 -37.05
C GLU A 542 28.80 -31.30 -38.33
N GLU A 543 27.52 -30.94 -38.47
CA GLU A 543 26.77 -31.11 -39.74
C GLU A 543 27.31 -30.23 -40.86
N LYS A 544 27.72 -28.99 -40.57
CA LYS A 544 28.30 -28.08 -41.56
C LYS A 544 29.68 -28.54 -42.03
N ASN A 545 30.45 -29.16 -41.15
CA ASN A 545 31.73 -29.79 -41.48
C ASN A 545 31.53 -31.11 -42.27
N LYS A 546 30.46 -31.86 -42.00
CA LYS A 546 30.06 -33.03 -42.80
C LYS A 546 29.62 -32.64 -44.21
N ALA A 547 28.81 -31.59 -44.36
CA ALA A 547 28.35 -31.09 -45.65
C ALA A 547 29.47 -30.49 -46.54
N SER A 548 30.63 -30.14 -45.95
CA SER A 548 31.83 -29.67 -46.67
C SER A 548 32.73 -30.81 -47.17
N THR A 549 32.44 -32.06 -46.82
CA THR A 549 33.27 -33.23 -47.18
C THR A 549 32.57 -34.22 -48.11
N GLU A 550 31.31 -34.01 -48.48
CA GLU A 550 30.60 -34.85 -49.45
C GLU A 550 30.45 -34.13 -50.81
N GLU A 551 30.92 -34.82 -51.85
CA GLU A 551 30.87 -34.42 -53.26
C GLU A 551 29.42 -34.50 -53.78
N PRO A 552 28.92 -33.52 -54.56
CA PRO A 552 27.51 -33.48 -54.95
C PRO A 552 27.15 -34.58 -55.97
N GLU A 553 26.15 -35.39 -55.65
CA GLU A 553 25.50 -36.31 -56.60
C GLU A 553 24.79 -35.52 -57.72
N PRO A 554 24.76 -36.02 -58.97
CA PRO A 554 24.30 -35.25 -60.12
C PRO A 554 22.77 -35.21 -60.22
N GLU A 555 22.25 -34.06 -60.66
CA GLU A 555 20.83 -33.81 -60.95
C GLU A 555 20.27 -34.81 -61.98
N LEU A 556 19.11 -35.39 -61.65
CA LEU A 556 18.27 -36.12 -62.60
C LEU A 556 17.06 -35.29 -63.01
N LEU A 557 16.80 -35.38 -64.31
CA LEU A 557 15.92 -34.58 -65.14
C LEU A 557 14.44 -34.67 -64.77
N VAL A 558 13.78 -33.54 -64.95
CA VAL A 558 12.33 -33.31 -64.88
C VAL A 558 11.59 -34.17 -65.93
N GLU A 559 10.63 -34.99 -65.48
CA GLU A 559 9.49 -35.40 -66.29
C GLU A 559 8.17 -35.10 -65.56
N ASN A 560 7.31 -34.40 -66.29
CA ASN A 560 6.01 -33.88 -65.88
C ASN A 560 4.93 -34.86 -66.31
N HIS A 561 4.14 -35.43 -65.39
CA HIS A 561 2.80 -35.97 -65.70
C HIS A 561 1.85 -35.91 -64.50
N GLY A 562 0.85 -35.02 -64.61
CA GLY A 562 -0.58 -35.29 -64.41
C GLY A 562 -1.15 -35.71 -63.05
N ASN A 563 -1.88 -34.77 -62.42
CA ASN A 563 -3.17 -34.88 -61.70
C ASN A 563 -3.48 -36.07 -60.77
N GLU A 564 -3.73 -35.80 -59.47
CA GLU A 564 -5.08 -35.67 -58.85
C GLU A 564 -4.99 -35.47 -57.31
N ILE A 565 -5.50 -34.32 -56.84
CA ILE A 565 -6.35 -34.05 -55.65
C ILE A 565 -6.04 -34.85 -54.35
N SER A 566 -5.68 -34.23 -53.22
CA SER A 566 -6.65 -33.62 -52.29
C SER A 566 -6.03 -32.56 -51.36
N LEU A 567 -6.50 -31.32 -51.53
CA LEU A 567 -6.36 -30.21 -50.59
C LEU A 567 -7.48 -30.28 -49.55
N SER A 568 -7.13 -30.52 -48.29
CA SER A 568 -7.97 -30.16 -47.16
C SER A 568 -7.06 -29.78 -45.99
N TYR A 569 -7.29 -28.58 -45.45
CA TYR A 569 -6.61 -27.93 -44.31
C TYR A 569 -5.50 -26.90 -44.57
N LEU A 570 -5.71 -26.01 -45.54
CA LEU A 570 -5.08 -24.68 -45.51
C LEU A 570 -6.09 -23.61 -45.91
N LEU A 571 -6.21 -22.58 -45.06
CA LEU A 571 -6.99 -21.33 -45.16
C LEU A 571 -8.41 -21.35 -44.55
N ILE A 572 -8.52 -20.91 -43.28
CA ILE A 572 -9.38 -19.77 -42.91
C ILE A 572 -8.67 -18.97 -41.79
N VAL A 573 -7.84 -18.00 -42.20
CA VAL A 573 -7.60 -16.75 -41.45
C VAL A 573 -8.24 -15.65 -42.27
N LYS A 574 -9.47 -15.24 -41.89
CA LYS A 574 -10.14 -13.94 -42.16
C LYS A 574 -11.66 -14.10 -42.04
N ARG A 575 -12.26 -13.40 -41.06
CA ARG A 575 -13.69 -13.03 -40.79
C ARG A 575 -14.02 -13.39 -39.34
N LEU A 576 -14.44 -12.52 -38.41
CA LEU A 576 -15.03 -11.16 -38.36
C LEU A 576 -14.63 -10.58 -36.96
N GLY A 577 -14.45 -9.29 -36.66
CA GLY A 577 -15.11 -8.05 -37.08
C GLY A 577 -16.36 -7.78 -36.22
N PHE A 578 -16.28 -6.90 -35.20
CA PHE A 578 -17.34 -6.04 -34.57
C PHE A 578 -16.78 -5.49 -33.23
N GLU A 579 -16.34 -4.23 -33.10
CA GLU A 579 -17.04 -2.94 -32.87
C GLU A 579 -17.64 -2.72 -31.46
N MET A 580 -17.21 -1.62 -30.84
CA MET A 580 -17.69 -0.98 -29.60
C MET A 580 -18.89 -0.07 -29.89
N SER A 581 -20.01 -0.25 -29.18
CA SER A 581 -20.87 0.81 -28.60
C SER A 581 -22.26 0.23 -28.26
N ASP A 582 -22.64 0.21 -26.97
CA ASP A 582 -23.80 0.98 -26.48
C ASP A 582 -24.21 0.57 -25.06
N PHE A 583 -24.54 1.62 -24.31
CA PHE A 583 -25.08 1.68 -22.96
C PHE A 583 -26.58 1.34 -22.94
N GLU A 584 -27.03 0.65 -21.90
CA GLU A 584 -28.25 0.88 -21.08
C GLU A 584 -29.01 -0.40 -20.71
N SER A 585 -29.35 -0.45 -19.41
CA SER A 585 -30.53 -1.10 -18.83
C SER A 585 -30.66 -2.61 -18.94
N ILE A 586 -30.58 -3.30 -17.79
CA ILE A 586 -31.67 -4.17 -17.32
C ILE A 586 -31.48 -4.38 -15.81
N GLU A 587 -32.34 -3.69 -15.08
CA GLU A 587 -32.74 -3.97 -13.71
C GLU A 587 -33.69 -5.19 -13.72
N THR A 588 -33.74 -5.91 -12.59
CA THR A 588 -34.71 -6.95 -12.19
C THR A 588 -34.40 -8.42 -12.50
N GLY A 589 -34.23 -9.15 -11.39
CA GLY A 589 -34.92 -10.42 -11.19
C GLY A 589 -34.02 -11.59 -10.80
N TYR A 590 -33.77 -11.81 -9.51
CA TYR A 590 -33.76 -13.17 -8.93
C TYR A 590 -34.04 -13.12 -7.42
N LYS A 591 -35.31 -13.29 -7.09
CA LYS A 591 -35.86 -13.72 -5.78
C LYS A 591 -36.47 -15.11 -6.00
N ARG A 592 -36.37 -15.97 -4.97
CA ARG A 592 -36.70 -17.41 -4.91
C ARG A 592 -35.59 -18.24 -5.54
N TRP A 593 -35.01 -19.21 -4.85
CA TRP A 593 -35.68 -20.37 -4.27
C TRP A 593 -35.28 -20.64 -2.80
N ASN A 594 -36.28 -20.80 -1.94
CA ASN A 594 -36.24 -21.62 -0.74
C ASN A 594 -37.10 -22.85 -1.05
N GLN A 595 -36.52 -24.04 -0.92
CA GLN A 595 -37.19 -25.27 -0.51
C GLN A 595 -36.20 -26.10 0.28
#